data_AF-A0A3C1JAE6-F1
#
_entry.id   AF-A0A3C1JAE6-F1
#
_cell.length_a   1.000
_cell.length_b   1.000
_cell.length_c   1.000
_cell.angle_alpha   90.00
_cell.angle_beta   90.00
_cell.angle_gamma   90.00
#
_symmetry.space_group_name_H-M   'P 1'
#
loop_
_entity.id
_entity.type
_entity.pdbx_description
1 polymer ?
#
loop_
_entity_poly.entity_id
_entity_poly.type
_entity_poly.pdbx_seq_one_letter_code
_entity_poly.pdbx_strand_id
1 'polypeptide(L)'
;MKLELKPFLLAALLAAPAGASGYTARDASCAAEDMQLFYYYLSPVQDAGVKNRPTTCHPGKKSLQLPAWLERALPAMAGRKVWKDPEEGELSEAVVWQTPVSILYEACARLAAADPMTDSAGFNDMRIRFIMSVERVTRAGLETSFGGRGGPMLATLDAATRAFDGLTGALSKDDRKAFDESAAGLLKSGRDLFAQVFEEPRSGGKKPAARYTPEARVLPGYRGVSLPVSASQAMFLSRGERVDMLVSFEALTGADTKEKVTATILQNVIVTGVQKAAAAGEPGVVQLLCNPNEAQYAALSLAQGSSITLIRRAPGDTEMRPMEIASFRRLIK
;
A
#
# COMPACT_ATOMS: atom_id res chain seq x y z
N MET A 1 -8.36 32.92 10.47
CA MET A 1 -9.18 32.06 11.36
C MET A 1 -8.24 31.19 12.18
N LYS A 2 -8.16 31.39 13.50
CA LYS A 2 -7.42 30.50 14.41
C LYS A 2 -8.30 29.28 14.68
N LEU A 3 -7.93 28.10 14.16
CA LEU A 3 -8.54 26.85 14.60
C LEU A 3 -7.93 26.51 15.97
N GLU A 4 -8.68 26.72 17.04
CA GLU A 4 -8.33 26.15 18.34
C GLU A 4 -8.66 24.66 18.34
N LEU A 5 -7.61 23.83 18.26
CA LEU A 5 -7.72 22.40 18.42
C LEU A 5 -7.90 22.10 19.93
N LYS A 6 -9.14 21.86 20.36
CA LYS A 6 -9.40 21.39 21.73
C LYS A 6 -8.93 19.93 21.88
N PRO A 7 -8.15 19.59 22.92
CA PRO A 7 -7.78 18.21 23.19
C PRO A 7 -8.98 17.47 23.79
N PHE A 8 -9.63 16.61 22.99
CA PHE A 8 -10.54 15.60 23.53
C PHE A 8 -9.71 14.44 24.08
N LEU A 9 -9.48 14.45 25.40
CA LEU A 9 -9.06 13.29 26.16
C LEU A 9 -10.30 12.46 26.48
N LEU A 10 -10.62 11.45 25.66
CA LEU A 10 -11.52 10.37 26.07
C LEU A 10 -10.69 9.31 26.79
N ALA A 11 -10.78 9.27 28.12
CA ALA A 11 -10.26 8.17 28.93
C ALA A 11 -11.42 7.25 29.32
N ALA A 12 -11.63 6.17 28.56
CA ALA A 12 -12.48 5.05 28.97
C ALA A 12 -11.57 3.90 29.43
N LEU A 13 -11.36 3.76 30.74
CA LEU A 13 -10.76 2.56 31.33
C LEU A 13 -11.83 1.48 31.46
N LEU A 14 -11.90 0.57 30.49
CA LEU A 14 -12.59 -0.72 30.64
C LEU A 14 -11.54 -1.79 30.93
N ALA A 15 -11.75 -2.57 31.99
CA ALA A 15 -10.91 -3.69 32.35
C ALA A 15 -11.03 -4.79 31.29
N ALA A 16 -9.95 -5.01 30.54
CA ALA A 16 -9.88 -6.06 29.52
C ALA A 16 -9.56 -7.42 30.16
N PRO A 17 -10.20 -8.52 29.71
CA PRO A 17 -9.90 -9.85 30.22
C PRO A 17 -8.47 -10.26 29.85
N ALA A 18 -7.71 -10.70 30.85
CA ALA A 18 -6.39 -11.28 30.68
C ALA A 18 -6.52 -12.71 30.16
N GLY A 19 -6.21 -12.93 28.89
CA GLY A 19 -6.17 -14.29 28.33
C GLY A 19 -5.74 -14.30 26.88
N ALA A 20 -4.72 -15.10 26.60
CA ALA A 20 -4.13 -15.41 25.30
C ALA A 20 -3.06 -14.43 24.77
N SER A 21 -2.07 -15.03 24.13
CA SER A 21 -0.83 -14.48 23.59
C SER A 21 -1.05 -13.45 22.47
N GLY A 22 -1.55 -12.28 22.83
CA GLY A 22 -1.83 -11.16 21.94
C GLY A 22 -1.34 -9.83 22.50
N TYR A 23 -1.41 -8.79 21.67
CA TYR A 23 -1.18 -7.42 22.09
C TYR A 23 -2.28 -6.94 23.06
N THR A 24 -1.99 -5.95 23.89
CA THR A 24 -3.00 -5.34 24.76
C THR A 24 -3.59 -4.07 24.14
N ALA A 25 -4.79 -3.66 24.57
CA ALA A 25 -5.37 -2.36 24.19
C ALA A 25 -4.44 -1.19 24.57
N ARG A 26 -3.65 -1.34 25.63
CA ARG A 26 -2.61 -0.38 26.01
C ARG A 26 -1.48 -0.32 24.99
N ASP A 27 -1.00 -1.47 24.50
CA ASP A 27 0.04 -1.51 23.45
C ASP A 27 -0.44 -0.83 22.17
N ALA A 28 -1.70 -1.09 21.78
CA ALA A 28 -2.33 -0.47 20.63
C ALA A 28 -2.47 1.05 20.80
N SER A 29 -2.93 1.50 21.97
CA SER A 29 -3.03 2.93 22.31
C SER A 29 -1.68 3.63 22.28
N CYS A 30 -0.63 2.97 22.78
CA CYS A 30 0.72 3.52 22.77
C CYS A 30 1.33 3.59 21.38
N ALA A 31 1.12 2.57 20.54
CA ALA A 31 1.54 2.63 19.15
C ALA A 31 0.77 3.73 18.38
N ALA A 32 -0.52 3.93 18.68
CA ALA A 32 -1.31 5.02 18.11
C ALA A 32 -0.77 6.39 18.54
N GLU A 33 -0.43 6.59 19.82
CA GLU A 33 0.21 7.82 20.31
C GLU A 33 1.54 8.10 19.58
N ASP A 34 2.38 7.07 19.42
CA ASP A 34 3.66 7.15 18.71
C ASP A 34 3.48 7.58 17.24
N MET A 35 2.54 6.95 16.53
CA MET A 35 2.24 7.28 15.12
C MET A 35 1.58 8.65 14.96
N GLN A 36 0.70 9.04 15.87
CA GLN A 36 0.11 10.37 15.87
C GLN A 36 1.20 11.44 16.07
N LEU A 37 2.08 11.25 17.04
CA LEU A 37 3.18 12.17 17.29
C LEU A 37 4.13 12.22 16.09
N PHE A 38 4.43 11.07 15.48
CA PHE A 38 5.25 11.04 14.26
C PHE A 38 4.61 11.81 13.10
N TYR A 39 3.29 11.65 12.88
CA TYR A 39 2.56 12.42 11.88
C TYR A 39 2.74 13.94 12.08
N TYR A 40 2.60 14.39 13.32
CA TYR A 40 2.77 15.80 13.67
C TYR A 40 4.23 16.27 13.62
N TYR A 41 5.21 15.40 13.85
CA TYR A 41 6.63 15.74 13.64
C TYR A 41 6.92 16.11 12.18
N LEU A 42 6.17 15.56 11.22
CA LEU A 42 6.29 15.85 9.80
C LEU A 42 5.43 17.03 9.34
N SER A 43 4.61 17.61 10.23
CA SER A 43 3.82 18.80 9.92
C SER A 43 4.73 20.04 9.82
N PRO A 44 4.56 20.91 8.81
CA PRO A 44 5.34 22.14 8.70
C PRO A 44 5.09 23.11 9.87
N VAL A 45 3.95 22.96 10.54
CA VAL A 45 3.59 23.73 11.73
C VAL A 45 3.65 22.80 12.94
N GLN A 46 4.61 23.05 13.82
CA GLN A 46 4.82 22.30 15.06
C GLN A 46 4.49 23.19 16.25
N ASP A 47 3.43 22.85 16.99
CA ASP A 47 3.14 23.51 18.26
C ASP A 47 4.07 23.04 19.39
N ALA A 48 4.05 23.74 20.52
CA ALA A 48 4.90 23.44 21.67
C ALA A 48 4.61 22.05 22.28
N GLY A 49 3.37 21.57 22.18
CA GLY A 49 2.96 20.25 22.70
C GLY A 49 3.40 19.10 21.80
N VAL A 50 3.60 19.34 20.51
CA VAL A 50 4.28 18.42 19.60
C VAL A 50 5.77 18.38 19.92
N LYS A 51 6.42 19.54 20.07
CA LYS A 51 7.87 19.58 20.37
C LYS A 51 8.24 18.91 21.69
N ASN A 52 7.35 18.99 22.68
CA ASN A 52 7.50 18.35 23.98
C ASN A 52 6.18 17.70 24.40
N ARG A 53 6.02 16.42 24.08
CA ARG A 53 4.80 15.66 24.33
C ARG A 53 4.93 14.83 25.61
N PRO A 54 4.17 15.10 26.68
CA PRO A 54 4.08 14.20 27.82
C PRO A 54 3.58 12.83 27.38
N THR A 55 4.17 11.75 27.91
CA THR A 55 3.78 10.38 27.53
C THR A 55 3.84 9.43 28.72
N THR A 56 2.99 8.39 28.68
CA THR A 56 3.05 7.23 29.59
C THR A 56 3.46 5.94 28.87
N CYS A 57 3.73 6.02 27.57
CA CYS A 57 3.97 4.87 26.69
C CYS A 57 5.45 4.48 26.58
N HIS A 58 6.35 5.32 27.09
CA HIS A 58 7.79 5.12 27.06
C HIS A 58 8.35 5.03 28.49
N PRO A 59 8.68 3.83 28.98
CA PRO A 59 9.23 3.64 30.31
C PRO A 59 10.47 4.52 30.55
N GLY A 60 10.51 5.21 31.68
CA GLY A 60 11.61 6.09 32.06
C GLY A 60 11.59 7.48 31.42
N LYS A 61 10.65 7.77 30.50
CA LYS A 61 10.49 9.11 29.91
C LYS A 61 9.19 9.75 30.38
N LYS A 62 9.29 10.97 30.94
CA LYS A 62 8.11 11.79 31.27
C LYS A 62 7.50 12.48 30.04
N SER A 63 8.33 12.70 29.03
CA SER A 63 7.96 13.37 27.78
C SER A 63 8.86 12.92 26.63
N LEU A 64 8.34 12.99 25.42
CA LEU A 64 9.07 12.84 24.17
C LEU A 64 9.37 14.22 23.61
N GLN A 65 10.62 14.45 23.25
CA GLN A 65 11.07 15.68 22.61
C GLN A 65 11.24 15.43 21.11
N LEU A 66 10.86 16.39 20.28
CA LEU A 66 11.18 16.35 18.86
C LEU A 66 12.72 16.31 18.69
N PRO A 67 13.28 15.33 17.95
CA PRO A 67 14.72 15.29 17.75
C PRO A 67 15.23 16.53 17.01
N ALA A 68 16.27 17.16 17.55
CA ALA A 68 16.84 18.38 16.99
C ALA A 68 17.29 18.25 15.52
N TRP A 69 17.68 17.04 15.09
CA TRP A 69 18.01 16.80 13.68
C TRP A 69 16.79 16.89 12.78
N LEU A 70 15.63 16.39 13.23
CA LEU A 70 14.39 16.39 12.47
C LEU A 70 13.82 17.81 12.43
N GLU A 71 13.87 18.54 13.54
CA GLU A 71 13.49 19.96 13.58
C GLU A 71 14.27 20.79 12.53
N ARG A 72 15.57 20.53 12.39
CA ARG A 72 16.41 21.20 11.36
C ARG A 72 16.13 20.72 9.94
N ALA A 73 15.83 19.43 9.75
CA ALA A 73 15.62 18.84 8.43
C ALA A 73 14.23 19.13 7.84
N LEU A 74 13.22 19.30 8.71
CA LEU A 74 11.83 19.39 8.31
C LEU A 74 11.54 20.51 7.29
N PRO A 75 12.06 21.75 7.42
CA PRO A 75 11.79 22.79 6.41
C PRO A 75 12.22 22.38 5.00
N ALA A 76 13.36 21.70 4.87
CA ALA A 76 13.84 21.18 3.59
C ALA A 76 12.94 20.05 3.06
N MET A 77 12.53 19.12 3.93
CA MET A 77 11.59 18.04 3.56
C MET A 77 10.22 18.58 3.15
N ALA A 78 9.72 19.63 3.80
CA ALA A 78 8.46 20.26 3.48
C ALA A 78 8.51 21.05 2.16
N GLY A 79 9.67 21.63 1.83
CA GLY A 79 9.89 22.36 0.58
C GLY A 79 10.18 21.47 -0.65
N ARG A 80 10.79 20.30 -0.44
CA ARG A 80 11.19 19.40 -1.54
C ARG A 80 9.99 18.65 -2.11
N LYS A 81 9.57 19.00 -3.32
CA LYS A 81 8.54 18.28 -4.09
C LYS A 81 9.11 16.99 -4.66
N VAL A 82 8.50 15.85 -4.34
CA VAL A 82 9.02 14.52 -4.71
C VAL A 82 8.00 13.63 -5.39
N TRP A 83 6.74 14.06 -5.43
CA TRP A 83 5.66 13.30 -6.05
C TRP A 83 4.66 14.23 -6.72
N LYS A 84 4.16 13.81 -7.89
CA LYS A 84 3.09 14.50 -8.62
C LYS A 84 1.87 13.62 -8.65
N ASP A 85 0.87 14.01 -7.90
CA ASP A 85 -0.44 13.37 -7.85
C ASP A 85 -1.40 14.10 -8.81
N PRO A 86 -2.20 13.39 -9.64
CA PRO A 86 -3.16 14.03 -10.54
C PRO A 86 -4.23 14.87 -9.83
N GLU A 87 -4.62 14.47 -8.61
CA GLU A 87 -5.70 15.12 -7.86
C GLU A 87 -5.14 16.08 -6.81
N GLU A 88 -4.09 15.67 -6.08
CA GLU A 88 -3.52 16.47 -4.99
C GLU A 88 -2.40 17.43 -5.44
N GLY A 89 -1.94 17.33 -6.69
CA GLY A 89 -0.87 18.14 -7.24
C GLY A 89 0.52 17.71 -6.76
N GLU A 90 1.43 18.67 -6.54
CA GLU A 90 2.81 18.37 -6.15
C GLU A 90 2.96 18.21 -4.63
N LEU A 91 3.23 16.98 -4.21
CA LEU A 91 3.41 16.60 -2.81
C LEU A 91 4.88 16.73 -2.39
N SER A 92 5.10 17.22 -1.18
CA SER A 92 6.44 17.31 -0.58
C SER A 92 6.89 15.98 0.05
N GLU A 93 8.20 15.85 0.26
CA GLU A 93 8.78 14.69 0.94
C GLU A 93 8.14 14.43 2.31
N ALA A 94 7.89 15.48 3.09
CA ALA A 94 7.22 15.36 4.38
C ALA A 94 5.79 14.79 4.25
N VAL A 95 5.00 15.27 3.28
CA VAL A 95 3.61 14.81 3.05
C VAL A 95 3.57 13.36 2.54
N VAL A 96 4.52 12.99 1.68
CA VAL A 96 4.63 11.61 1.17
C VAL A 96 4.90 10.63 2.32
N TRP A 97 5.74 10.99 3.30
CA TRP A 97 5.96 10.18 4.51
C TRP A 97 4.81 10.23 5.52
N GLN A 98 4.08 11.35 5.61
CA GLN A 98 2.92 11.46 6.51
C GLN A 98 1.82 10.46 6.18
N THR A 99 1.62 10.14 4.90
CA THR A 99 0.53 9.27 4.45
C THR A 99 0.60 7.87 5.10
N PRO A 100 1.68 7.07 4.96
CA PRO A 100 1.76 5.75 5.62
C PRO A 100 1.68 5.85 7.15
N VAL A 101 2.28 6.89 7.74
CA VAL A 101 2.25 7.11 9.21
C VAL A 101 0.81 7.35 9.69
N SER A 102 0.02 8.15 8.97
CA SER A 102 -1.37 8.42 9.31
C SER A 102 -2.25 7.16 9.25
N ILE A 103 -1.99 6.26 8.29
CA ILE A 103 -2.71 5.01 8.14
C ILE A 103 -2.33 4.02 9.25
N LEU A 104 -1.05 3.99 9.66
CA LEU A 104 -0.63 3.21 10.83
C LEU A 104 -1.25 3.75 12.12
N TYR A 105 -1.36 5.07 12.27
CA TYR A 105 -2.09 5.67 13.38
C TYR A 105 -3.55 5.19 13.42
N GLU A 106 -4.26 5.28 12.29
CA GLU A 106 -5.64 4.82 12.16
C GLU A 106 -5.78 3.34 12.55
N ALA A 107 -4.89 2.49 12.03
CA ALA A 107 -4.90 1.06 12.32
C ALA A 107 -4.62 0.75 13.79
N CYS A 108 -3.62 1.39 14.39
CA CYS A 108 -3.31 1.23 15.82
C CYS A 108 -4.47 1.69 16.71
N ALA A 109 -5.12 2.80 16.35
CA ALA A 109 -6.28 3.32 17.07
C ALA A 109 -7.48 2.36 16.99
N ARG A 110 -7.74 1.77 15.81
CA ARG A 110 -8.80 0.76 15.65
C ARG A 110 -8.49 -0.54 16.37
N LEU A 111 -7.22 -0.96 16.45
CA LEU A 111 -6.80 -2.10 17.25
C LEU A 111 -6.97 -1.87 18.77
N ALA A 112 -7.07 -0.63 19.22
CA ALA A 112 -7.37 -0.32 20.62
C ALA A 112 -8.88 -0.42 20.96
N ALA A 113 -9.75 -0.65 19.97
CA ALA A 113 -11.18 -0.83 20.19
C ALA A 113 -11.50 -2.15 20.94
N ALA A 114 -12.72 -2.25 21.47
CA ALA A 114 -13.14 -3.40 22.28
C ALA A 114 -13.15 -4.73 21.51
N ASP A 115 -13.57 -4.72 20.23
CA ASP A 115 -13.49 -5.89 19.36
C ASP A 115 -13.11 -5.51 17.91
N PRO A 116 -11.81 -5.38 17.62
CA PRO A 116 -11.33 -4.95 16.30
C PRO A 116 -11.66 -5.93 15.18
N MET A 117 -11.97 -7.20 15.48
CA MET A 117 -12.27 -8.20 14.44
C MET A 117 -13.57 -7.96 13.69
N THR A 118 -14.49 -7.20 14.28
CA THR A 118 -15.75 -6.82 13.63
C THR A 118 -15.55 -5.87 12.45
N ASP A 119 -14.40 -5.20 12.37
CA ASP A 119 -14.12 -4.16 11.37
C ASP A 119 -13.31 -4.66 10.17
N SER A 120 -13.79 -5.74 9.55
CA SER A 120 -13.09 -6.33 8.40
C SER A 120 -12.95 -5.36 7.23
N ALA A 121 -13.99 -4.57 6.95
CA ALA A 121 -13.97 -3.58 5.87
C ALA A 121 -12.93 -2.49 6.11
N GLY A 122 -12.85 -1.93 7.33
CA GLY A 122 -11.91 -0.88 7.68
C GLY A 122 -10.45 -1.33 7.56
N PHE A 123 -10.12 -2.52 8.06
CA PHE A 123 -8.74 -3.04 7.93
C PHE A 123 -8.35 -3.36 6.49
N ASN A 124 -9.28 -3.84 5.66
CA ASN A 124 -9.01 -4.08 4.24
C ASN A 124 -8.77 -2.76 3.47
N ASP A 125 -9.56 -1.72 3.74
CA ASP A 125 -9.35 -0.39 3.17
C ASP A 125 -7.99 0.21 3.59
N MET A 126 -7.69 0.21 4.88
CA MET A 126 -6.41 0.68 5.40
C MET A 126 -5.22 -0.06 4.79
N ARG A 127 -5.32 -1.39 4.64
CA ARG A 127 -4.28 -2.18 3.97
C ARG A 127 -4.00 -1.68 2.55
N ILE A 128 -5.03 -1.44 1.75
CA ILE A 128 -4.89 -0.97 0.36
C ILE A 128 -4.22 0.39 0.34
N ARG A 129 -4.76 1.36 1.09
CA ARG A 129 -4.19 2.70 1.21
C ARG A 129 -2.74 2.65 1.69
N PHE A 130 -2.45 1.78 2.65
CA PHE A 130 -1.10 1.63 3.21
C PHE A 130 -0.13 1.13 2.15
N ILE A 131 -0.46 0.04 1.45
CA ILE A 131 0.34 -0.49 0.34
C ILE A 131 0.63 0.63 -0.68
N MET A 132 -0.41 1.30 -1.17
CA MET A 132 -0.26 2.38 -2.15
C MET A 132 0.64 3.52 -1.64
N SER A 133 0.52 3.88 -0.36
CA SER A 133 1.35 4.91 0.26
C SER A 133 2.82 4.49 0.41
N VAL A 134 3.10 3.23 0.72
CA VAL A 134 4.48 2.69 0.77
C VAL A 134 5.08 2.63 -0.64
N GLU A 135 4.29 2.21 -1.63
CA GLU A 135 4.71 2.25 -3.04
C GLU A 135 5.06 3.69 -3.46
N ARG A 136 4.28 4.69 -3.04
CA ARG A 136 4.54 6.12 -3.29
C ARG A 136 5.88 6.56 -2.69
N VAL A 137 6.17 6.25 -1.42
CA VAL A 137 7.46 6.56 -0.77
C VAL A 137 8.63 5.92 -1.53
N THR A 138 8.49 4.66 -1.92
CA THR A 138 9.53 3.93 -2.65
C THR A 138 9.77 4.53 -4.03
N ARG A 139 8.71 4.82 -4.79
CA ARG A 139 8.84 5.42 -6.14
C ARG A 139 9.38 6.83 -6.12
N ALA A 140 9.16 7.58 -5.04
CA ALA A 140 9.74 8.89 -4.85
C ALA A 140 11.26 8.86 -4.51
N GLY A 141 11.88 7.67 -4.39
CA GLY A 141 13.31 7.52 -4.15
C GLY A 141 13.74 8.04 -2.78
N LEU A 142 12.91 7.82 -1.76
CA LEU A 142 13.10 8.37 -0.41
C LEU A 142 13.94 7.48 0.50
N GLU A 143 14.70 6.52 -0.03
CA GLU A 143 15.58 5.64 0.76
C GLU A 143 16.69 6.42 1.49
N THR A 144 17.13 7.55 0.92
CA THR A 144 18.14 8.44 1.53
C THR A 144 17.53 9.55 2.38
N SER A 145 16.20 9.60 2.48
CA SER A 145 15.46 10.54 3.32
C SER A 145 15.83 10.42 4.81
N PHE A 146 15.38 11.38 5.62
CA PHE A 146 15.61 11.41 7.07
C PHE A 146 17.10 11.28 7.45
N GLY A 147 17.97 11.92 6.66
CA GLY A 147 19.42 11.87 6.84
C GLY A 147 19.99 10.45 6.73
N GLY A 148 19.44 9.62 5.82
CA GLY A 148 19.85 8.22 5.62
C GLY A 148 19.04 7.17 6.40
N ARG A 149 17.99 7.57 7.13
CA ARG A 149 17.08 6.64 7.85
C ARG A 149 15.96 6.10 6.96
N GLY A 150 15.71 6.70 5.80
CA GLY A 150 14.61 6.31 4.91
C GLY A 150 14.62 4.82 4.51
N GLY A 151 15.79 4.25 4.21
CA GLY A 151 15.94 2.84 3.85
C GLY A 151 15.52 1.88 4.97
N PRO A 152 16.09 1.98 6.19
CA PRO A 152 15.62 1.24 7.35
C PRO A 152 14.12 1.43 7.64
N MET A 153 13.60 2.66 7.52
CA MET A 153 12.19 2.95 7.72
C MET A 153 11.30 2.24 6.70
N LEU A 154 11.71 2.20 5.42
CA LEU A 154 11.03 1.45 4.37
C LEU A 154 11.01 -0.06 4.66
N ALA A 155 12.10 -0.63 5.19
CA ALA A 155 12.10 -2.03 5.61
C ALA A 155 11.09 -2.30 6.74
N THR A 156 10.89 -1.35 7.66
CA THR A 156 9.86 -1.44 8.69
C THR A 156 8.44 -1.28 8.12
N LEU A 157 8.25 -0.41 7.13
CA LEU A 157 6.97 -0.30 6.40
C LEU A 157 6.64 -1.58 5.61
N ASP A 158 7.64 -2.26 5.03
CA ASP A 158 7.45 -3.57 4.40
C ASP A 158 7.02 -4.63 5.42
N ALA A 159 7.60 -4.62 6.63
CA ALA A 159 7.18 -5.50 7.72
C ALA A 159 5.74 -5.19 8.18
N ALA A 160 5.38 -3.91 8.29
CA ALA A 160 4.01 -3.49 8.58
C ALA A 160 3.03 -3.95 7.48
N THR A 161 3.46 -3.94 6.21
CA THR A 161 2.63 -4.41 5.10
C THR A 161 2.36 -5.92 5.22
N ARG A 162 3.37 -6.73 5.56
CA ARG A 162 3.18 -8.16 5.87
C ARG A 162 2.22 -8.39 7.03
N ALA A 163 2.31 -7.56 8.06
CA ALA A 163 1.42 -7.64 9.22
C ALA A 163 -0.03 -7.28 8.85
N PHE A 164 -0.25 -6.27 8.01
CA PHE A 164 -1.57 -5.97 7.45
C PHE A 164 -2.14 -7.15 6.65
N ASP A 165 -1.32 -7.79 5.82
CA ASP A 165 -1.72 -8.96 5.02
C ASP A 165 -2.13 -10.13 5.92
N GLY A 166 -1.31 -10.45 6.93
CA GLY A 166 -1.65 -11.46 7.94
C GLY A 166 -2.94 -11.14 8.70
N LEU A 167 -3.07 -9.89 9.16
CA LEU A 167 -4.22 -9.41 9.93
C LEU A 167 -5.51 -9.54 9.14
N THR A 168 -5.50 -9.04 7.91
CA THR A 168 -6.68 -9.08 7.04
C THR A 168 -6.95 -10.47 6.47
N GLY A 169 -5.92 -11.33 6.34
CA GLY A 169 -6.08 -12.75 6.02
C GLY A 169 -6.76 -13.51 7.15
N ALA A 170 -6.37 -13.24 8.39
CA ALA A 170 -6.99 -13.81 9.59
C ALA A 170 -8.46 -13.38 9.72
N LEU A 171 -8.78 -12.09 9.49
CA LEU A 171 -10.16 -11.60 9.45
C LEU A 171 -11.03 -12.36 8.44
N SER A 172 -10.50 -12.65 7.25
CA SER A 172 -11.26 -13.38 6.22
C SER A 172 -11.54 -14.84 6.58
N LYS A 173 -10.78 -15.41 7.53
CA LYS A 173 -10.89 -16.80 7.99
C LYS A 173 -11.53 -16.92 9.36
N ASP A 174 -11.92 -15.81 9.97
CA ASP A 174 -12.36 -15.72 11.37
C ASP A 174 -11.34 -16.34 12.35
N ASP A 175 -10.04 -16.17 12.07
CA ASP A 175 -8.95 -16.75 12.87
C ASP A 175 -8.42 -15.74 13.90
N ARG A 176 -8.99 -15.75 15.12
CA ARG A 176 -8.60 -14.83 16.20
C ARG A 176 -7.12 -14.87 16.53
N LYS A 177 -6.53 -16.07 16.57
CA LYS A 177 -5.13 -16.22 16.98
C LYS A 177 -4.19 -15.60 15.94
N ALA A 178 -4.40 -15.91 14.66
CA ALA A 178 -3.62 -15.31 13.59
C ALA A 178 -3.83 -13.79 13.49
N PHE A 179 -5.03 -13.32 13.82
CA PHE A 179 -5.34 -11.89 13.91
C PHE A 179 -4.51 -11.22 15.00
N ASP A 180 -4.53 -11.76 16.23
CA ASP A 180 -3.81 -11.20 17.37
C ASP A 180 -2.28 -11.20 17.15
N GLU A 181 -1.73 -12.27 16.55
CA GLU A 181 -0.32 -12.35 16.16
C GLU A 181 0.07 -11.28 15.12
N SER A 182 -0.75 -11.13 14.07
CA SER A 182 -0.50 -10.15 13.01
C SER A 182 -0.68 -8.71 13.49
N ALA A 183 -1.67 -8.46 14.34
CA ALA A 183 -1.87 -7.18 14.98
C ALA A 183 -0.69 -6.81 15.89
N ALA A 184 -0.19 -7.75 16.71
CA ALA A 184 1.02 -7.53 17.50
C ALA A 184 2.23 -7.18 16.62
N GLY A 185 2.38 -7.86 15.48
CA GLY A 185 3.38 -7.54 14.46
C GLY A 185 3.23 -6.11 13.92
N LEU A 186 2.01 -5.70 13.59
CA LEU A 186 1.73 -4.36 13.06
C LEU A 186 2.04 -3.26 14.08
N LEU A 187 1.61 -3.44 15.33
CA LEU A 187 1.89 -2.50 16.43
C LEU A 187 3.40 -2.38 16.68
N LYS A 188 4.11 -3.51 16.68
CA LYS A 188 5.58 -3.51 16.79
C LYS A 188 6.22 -2.74 15.65
N SER A 189 5.81 -2.97 14.39
CA SER A 189 6.33 -2.23 13.25
C SER A 189 6.05 -0.72 13.35
N GLY A 190 4.87 -0.31 13.81
CA GLY A 190 4.58 1.11 14.07
C GLY A 190 5.55 1.71 15.10
N ARG A 191 5.75 1.05 16.23
CA ARG A 191 6.67 1.54 17.27
C ARG A 191 8.14 1.52 16.83
N ASP A 192 8.57 0.49 16.11
CA ASP A 192 9.92 0.39 15.54
C ASP A 192 10.16 1.49 14.50
N LEU A 193 9.13 1.87 13.73
CA LEU A 193 9.21 2.97 12.76
C LEU A 193 9.39 4.31 13.48
N PHE A 194 8.64 4.55 14.56
CA PHE A 194 8.78 5.76 15.37
C PHE A 194 10.14 5.84 16.07
N ALA A 195 10.61 4.73 16.64
CA ALA A 195 11.89 4.65 17.33
C ALA A 195 13.06 5.08 16.45
N GLN A 196 13.02 4.75 15.15
CA GLN A 196 14.06 5.14 14.19
C GLN A 196 14.24 6.65 14.04
N VAL A 197 13.21 7.46 14.36
CA VAL A 197 13.34 8.93 14.37
C VAL A 197 14.34 9.39 15.45
N PHE A 198 14.53 8.59 16.50
CA PHE A 198 15.43 8.88 17.63
C PHE A 198 16.78 8.17 17.52
N GLU A 199 16.92 7.19 16.61
CA GLU A 199 18.18 6.49 16.39
C GLU A 199 19.16 7.33 15.57
N GLU A 200 20.46 7.03 15.71
CA GLU A 200 21.48 7.56 14.82
C GLU A 200 21.30 7.00 13.40
N PRO A 201 21.67 7.76 12.35
CA PRO A 201 21.56 7.26 10.99
C PRO A 201 22.56 6.12 10.81
N ARG A 202 22.09 4.96 10.33
CA ARG A 202 22.95 3.81 10.07
C ARG A 202 23.84 4.11 8.86
N SER A 203 25.16 4.09 9.05
CA SER A 203 26.13 4.32 7.97
C SER A 203 25.98 3.23 6.91
N GLY A 204 25.69 3.63 5.67
CA GLY A 204 25.60 2.73 4.53
C GLY A 204 24.21 2.12 4.35
N GLY A 205 23.20 2.97 4.12
CA GLY A 205 21.85 2.58 3.72
C GLY A 205 21.87 1.67 2.49
N LYS A 206 22.09 0.38 2.71
CA LYS A 206 21.93 -0.65 1.69
C LYS A 206 20.48 -0.58 1.25
N LYS A 207 20.25 -0.62 -0.06
CA LYS A 207 18.89 -0.77 -0.61
C LYS A 207 18.18 -1.89 0.17
N PRO A 208 16.95 -1.68 0.63
CA PRO A 208 16.22 -2.67 1.40
C PRO A 208 16.27 -4.04 0.70
N ALA A 209 16.55 -5.10 1.48
CA ALA A 209 16.53 -6.45 0.97
C ALA A 209 15.10 -6.81 0.57
N ALA A 210 14.88 -7.10 -0.72
CA ALA A 210 13.64 -7.57 -1.36
C ALA A 210 12.34 -6.88 -0.87
N ARG A 211 11.85 -5.95 -1.69
CA ARG A 211 10.53 -5.30 -1.55
C ARG A 211 9.44 -6.34 -1.31
N TYR A 212 8.60 -6.10 -0.31
CA TYR A 212 7.46 -6.97 -0.07
C TYR A 212 6.44 -6.85 -1.22
N THR A 213 6.05 -7.99 -1.78
CA THR A 213 4.94 -8.06 -2.74
C THR A 213 3.69 -8.47 -1.96
N PRO A 214 2.66 -7.61 -1.88
CA PRO A 214 1.43 -7.92 -1.17
C PRO A 214 0.81 -9.25 -1.62
N GLU A 215 0.18 -9.95 -0.68
CA GLU A 215 -0.61 -11.13 -0.96
C GLU A 215 -1.73 -10.77 -1.94
N ALA A 216 -1.66 -11.37 -3.12
CA ALA A 216 -2.54 -11.00 -4.21
C ALA A 216 -3.87 -11.77 -4.05
N ARG A 217 -4.80 -11.19 -3.29
CA ARG A 217 -6.13 -11.72 -3.01
C ARG A 217 -7.19 -10.73 -3.49
N VAL A 218 -8.40 -11.21 -3.73
CA VAL A 218 -9.52 -10.32 -4.10
C VAL A 218 -9.93 -9.51 -2.87
N LEU A 219 -9.97 -8.19 -3.01
CA LEU A 219 -10.24 -7.25 -1.93
C LEU A 219 -11.68 -6.74 -1.99
N PRO A 220 -12.30 -6.36 -0.86
CA PRO A 220 -13.58 -5.66 -0.87
C PRO A 220 -13.54 -4.45 -1.82
N GLY A 221 -14.61 -4.24 -2.59
CA GLY A 221 -14.67 -3.20 -3.62
C GLY A 221 -14.05 -3.58 -4.97
N TYR A 222 -13.08 -4.50 -4.99
CA TYR A 222 -12.47 -5.05 -6.20
C TYR A 222 -13.17 -6.33 -6.68
N ARG A 223 -12.82 -6.81 -7.87
CA ARG A 223 -13.33 -8.02 -8.50
C ARG A 223 -12.14 -8.87 -8.96
N GLY A 224 -12.20 -10.17 -8.70
CA GLY A 224 -11.31 -11.13 -9.32
C GLY A 224 -11.84 -11.50 -10.69
N VAL A 225 -11.10 -11.18 -11.76
CA VAL A 225 -11.46 -11.58 -13.13
C VAL A 225 -10.53 -12.68 -13.61
N SER A 226 -11.09 -13.83 -13.95
CA SER A 226 -10.34 -14.96 -14.50
C SER A 226 -10.32 -14.88 -16.02
N LEU A 227 -9.13 -14.77 -16.60
CA LEU A 227 -8.92 -14.69 -18.04
C LEU A 227 -8.19 -15.95 -18.53
N PRO A 228 -8.72 -16.64 -19.57
CA PRO A 228 -7.97 -17.68 -20.23
C PRO A 228 -6.81 -17.06 -21.01
N VAL A 229 -5.63 -17.64 -20.87
CA VAL A 229 -4.42 -17.23 -21.58
C VAL A 229 -3.72 -18.46 -22.17
N SER A 230 -2.80 -18.26 -23.11
CA SER A 230 -2.01 -19.38 -23.62
C SER A 230 -1.20 -20.04 -22.50
N ALA A 231 -0.97 -21.35 -22.60
CA ALA A 231 -0.11 -22.08 -21.66
C ALA A 231 1.27 -21.42 -21.52
N SER A 232 1.85 -20.95 -22.64
CA SER A 232 3.13 -20.23 -22.63
C SER A 232 3.07 -18.94 -21.80
N GLN A 233 2.00 -18.15 -21.91
CA GLN A 233 1.88 -16.92 -21.14
C GLN A 233 1.68 -17.19 -19.64
N ALA A 234 0.85 -18.17 -19.28
CA ALA A 234 0.67 -18.58 -17.88
C ALA A 234 1.97 -19.07 -17.22
N MET A 235 2.92 -19.65 -17.98
CA MET A 235 4.21 -20.09 -17.43
C MET A 235 5.10 -18.94 -16.96
N PHE A 236 4.95 -17.74 -17.53
CA PHE A 236 5.82 -16.58 -17.25
C PHE A 236 5.16 -15.53 -16.37
N LEU A 237 3.96 -15.81 -15.84
CA LEU A 237 3.25 -14.94 -14.92
C LEU A 237 3.26 -15.55 -13.53
N SER A 238 3.41 -14.70 -12.52
CA SER A 238 3.35 -15.10 -11.11
C SER A 238 2.38 -14.22 -10.32
N ARG A 239 1.88 -14.78 -9.21
CA ARG A 239 1.04 -14.06 -8.25
C ARG A 239 1.79 -12.83 -7.73
N GLY A 240 1.10 -11.69 -7.65
CA GLY A 240 1.64 -10.41 -7.19
C GLY A 240 2.35 -9.58 -8.26
N GLU A 241 2.55 -10.13 -9.46
CA GLU A 241 3.06 -9.36 -10.59
C GLU A 241 2.00 -8.41 -11.15
N ARG A 242 2.46 -7.37 -11.84
CA ARG A 242 1.59 -6.39 -12.52
C ARG A 242 1.65 -6.63 -14.02
N VAL A 243 0.49 -6.52 -14.68
CA VAL A 243 0.34 -6.76 -16.11
C VAL A 243 -0.46 -5.65 -16.78
N ASP A 244 -0.22 -5.49 -18.08
CA ASP A 244 -1.12 -4.79 -18.99
C ASP A 244 -1.93 -5.81 -19.79
N MET A 245 -3.21 -5.52 -20.01
CA MET A 245 -4.09 -6.36 -20.81
C MET A 245 -4.29 -5.73 -22.18
N LEU A 246 -3.73 -6.38 -23.19
CA LEU A 246 -3.94 -6.05 -24.59
C LEU A 246 -5.02 -6.95 -25.16
N VAL A 247 -5.89 -6.35 -25.97
CA VAL A 247 -7.03 -7.04 -26.58
C VAL A 247 -7.02 -6.74 -28.06
N SER A 248 -7.08 -7.79 -28.88
CA SER A 248 -7.22 -7.65 -30.33
C SER A 248 -8.66 -7.93 -30.74
N PHE A 249 -9.25 -7.06 -31.54
CA PHE A 249 -10.63 -7.19 -32.02
C PHE A 249 -10.76 -6.61 -33.43
N GLU A 250 -11.86 -6.93 -34.11
CA GLU A 250 -12.18 -6.31 -35.40
C GLU A 250 -12.86 -4.96 -35.17
N ALA A 251 -12.25 -3.89 -35.66
CA ALA A 251 -12.82 -2.56 -35.66
C ALA A 251 -13.27 -2.17 -37.07
N LEU A 252 -14.42 -1.51 -37.16
CA LEU A 252 -14.86 -0.86 -38.40
C LEU A 252 -14.11 0.46 -38.55
N THR A 253 -13.36 0.59 -39.63
CA THR A 253 -12.75 1.86 -40.03
C THR A 253 -13.76 2.71 -40.79
N GLY A 254 -13.53 4.03 -40.92
CA GLY A 254 -14.45 4.96 -41.61
C GLY A 254 -14.71 4.65 -43.10
N ALA A 255 -14.09 3.61 -43.66
CA ALA A 255 -14.33 3.10 -45.02
C ALA A 255 -15.11 1.77 -45.02
N ASP A 256 -15.87 1.46 -43.97
CA ASP A 256 -16.61 0.20 -43.76
C ASP A 256 -15.75 -1.08 -43.85
N THR A 257 -14.43 -0.93 -43.86
CA THR A 257 -13.50 -2.05 -43.88
C THR A 257 -13.23 -2.47 -42.44
N LYS A 258 -13.47 -3.75 -42.14
CA LYS A 258 -13.08 -4.37 -40.88
C LYS A 258 -11.57 -4.54 -40.84
N GLU A 259 -10.94 -4.00 -39.81
CA GLU A 259 -9.50 -4.16 -39.56
C GLU A 259 -9.28 -4.76 -38.18
N LYS A 260 -8.35 -5.72 -38.09
CA LYS A 260 -7.93 -6.25 -36.80
C LYS A 260 -6.99 -5.26 -36.13
N VAL A 261 -7.43 -4.71 -35.01
CA VAL A 261 -6.68 -3.75 -34.21
C VAL A 261 -6.36 -4.34 -32.86
N THR A 262 -5.25 -3.91 -32.26
CA THR A 262 -4.87 -4.26 -30.89
C THR A 262 -4.82 -3.00 -30.05
N ALA A 263 -5.55 -3.00 -28.94
CA ALA A 263 -5.60 -1.90 -27.99
C ALA A 263 -5.21 -2.38 -26.59
N THR A 264 -4.63 -1.49 -25.80
CA THR A 264 -4.45 -1.74 -24.37
C THR A 264 -5.70 -1.31 -23.64
N ILE A 265 -6.36 -2.27 -22.99
CA ILE A 265 -7.63 -2.03 -22.31
C ILE A 265 -7.42 -1.78 -20.83
N LEU A 266 -6.53 -2.56 -20.20
CA LEU A 266 -6.16 -2.38 -18.80
C LEU A 266 -4.65 -2.20 -18.69
N GLN A 267 -4.24 -1.37 -17.73
CA GLN A 267 -2.83 -1.20 -17.42
C GLN A 267 -2.60 -1.32 -15.91
N ASN A 268 -1.41 -1.82 -15.56
CA ASN A 268 -0.95 -1.87 -14.17
C ASN A 268 -1.86 -2.70 -13.23
N VAL A 269 -2.46 -3.78 -13.75
CA VAL A 269 -3.38 -4.64 -12.99
C VAL A 269 -2.60 -5.73 -12.27
N ILE A 270 -2.97 -6.04 -11.02
CA ILE A 270 -2.28 -7.05 -10.20
C ILE A 270 -2.81 -8.46 -10.52
N VAL A 271 -1.90 -9.41 -10.68
CA VAL A 271 -2.22 -10.84 -10.81
C VAL A 271 -2.48 -11.45 -9.43
N THR A 272 -3.70 -11.89 -9.16
CA THR A 272 -4.09 -12.55 -7.89
C THR A 272 -3.87 -14.05 -7.89
N GLY A 273 -3.87 -14.67 -9.06
CA GLY A 273 -3.70 -16.11 -9.19
C GLY A 273 -3.28 -16.50 -10.60
N VAL A 274 -2.56 -17.60 -10.70
CA VAL A 274 -2.17 -18.21 -11.98
C VAL A 274 -2.39 -19.70 -11.87
N GLN A 275 -3.27 -20.23 -12.71
CA GLN A 275 -3.45 -21.66 -12.93
C GLN A 275 -2.80 -22.01 -14.26
N LYS A 276 -1.77 -22.86 -14.19
CA LYS A 276 -1.09 -23.38 -15.38
C LYS A 276 -2.01 -24.38 -16.09
N ALA A 277 -1.84 -24.50 -17.42
CA ALA A 277 -2.54 -25.49 -18.21
C ALA A 277 -2.28 -26.91 -17.69
N ALA A 278 -3.30 -27.77 -17.67
CA ALA A 278 -3.15 -29.14 -17.17
C ALA A 278 -2.48 -30.05 -18.21
N ALA A 279 -2.66 -29.76 -19.50
CA ALA A 279 -2.01 -30.46 -20.61
C ALA A 279 -1.51 -29.50 -21.71
N ALA A 280 -0.68 -30.03 -22.61
CA ALA A 280 -0.23 -29.29 -23.78
C ALA A 280 -1.41 -28.97 -24.71
N GLY A 281 -1.56 -27.69 -25.08
CA GLY A 281 -2.65 -27.21 -25.93
C GLY A 281 -3.88 -26.69 -25.17
N GLU A 282 -3.99 -26.94 -23.86
CA GLU A 282 -5.01 -26.32 -23.03
C GLU A 282 -4.61 -24.88 -22.62
N PRO A 283 -5.58 -23.97 -22.43
CA PRO A 283 -5.28 -22.65 -21.90
C PRO A 283 -4.92 -22.72 -20.42
N GLY A 284 -4.07 -21.80 -19.98
CA GLY A 284 -3.96 -21.46 -18.55
C GLY A 284 -5.03 -20.45 -18.17
N VAL A 285 -5.18 -20.19 -16.88
CA VAL A 285 -6.07 -19.14 -16.35
C VAL A 285 -5.27 -18.19 -15.48
N VAL A 286 -5.41 -16.89 -15.73
CA VAL A 286 -4.82 -15.84 -14.91
C VAL A 286 -5.94 -15.05 -14.26
N GLN A 287 -5.88 -14.89 -12.94
CA GLN A 287 -6.83 -14.09 -12.18
C GLN A 287 -6.24 -12.70 -11.95
N LEU A 288 -7.00 -11.67 -12.28
CA LEU A 288 -6.64 -10.26 -12.14
C LEU A 288 -7.47 -9.59 -11.04
N LEU A 289 -6.86 -8.67 -10.29
CA LEU A 289 -7.53 -7.78 -9.35
C LEU A 289 -7.97 -6.51 -10.09
N CYS A 290 -9.24 -6.42 -10.44
CA CYS A 290 -9.81 -5.29 -11.17
C CYS A 290 -10.73 -4.47 -10.26
N ASN A 291 -10.78 -3.15 -10.43
CA ASN A 291 -11.90 -2.37 -9.94
C ASN A 291 -13.20 -2.70 -10.73
N PRO A 292 -14.40 -2.24 -10.32
CA PRO A 292 -15.64 -2.59 -11.01
C PRO A 292 -15.68 -2.24 -12.51
N ASN A 293 -15.10 -1.11 -12.91
CA ASN A 293 -15.08 -0.67 -14.31
C ASN A 293 -14.09 -1.51 -15.14
N GLU A 294 -12.89 -1.72 -14.60
CA GLU A 294 -11.88 -2.59 -15.21
C GLU A 294 -12.39 -4.02 -15.38
N ALA A 295 -13.18 -4.51 -14.42
CA ALA A 295 -13.79 -5.83 -14.49
C ALA A 295 -14.82 -5.92 -15.62
N GLN A 296 -15.62 -4.87 -15.84
CA GLN A 296 -16.54 -4.80 -16.97
C GLN A 296 -15.76 -4.79 -18.30
N TYR A 297 -14.69 -4.01 -18.41
CA TYR A 297 -13.86 -3.98 -19.61
C TYR A 297 -13.19 -5.32 -19.90
N ALA A 298 -12.70 -6.02 -18.86
CA ALA A 298 -12.15 -7.36 -19.00
C ALA A 298 -13.19 -8.37 -19.46
N ALA A 299 -14.40 -8.35 -18.87
CA ALA A 299 -15.50 -9.22 -19.26
C ALA A 299 -15.94 -8.97 -20.71
N LEU A 300 -16.05 -7.71 -21.12
CA LEU A 300 -16.37 -7.34 -22.50
C LEU A 300 -15.28 -7.80 -23.47
N SER A 301 -14.02 -7.65 -23.08
CA SER A 301 -12.86 -8.10 -23.86
C SER A 301 -12.84 -9.62 -24.04
N LEU A 302 -13.31 -10.38 -23.05
CA LEU A 302 -13.45 -11.83 -23.16
C LEU A 302 -14.60 -12.22 -24.11
N ALA A 303 -15.68 -11.45 -24.11
CA ALA A 303 -16.85 -11.73 -24.94
C ALA A 303 -16.64 -11.34 -26.41
N GLN A 304 -15.92 -10.24 -26.68
CA GLN A 304 -15.82 -9.64 -28.02
C GLN A 304 -14.39 -9.66 -28.59
N GLY A 305 -13.38 -9.85 -27.76
CA GLY A 305 -11.99 -9.90 -28.20
C GLY A 305 -11.69 -11.20 -28.97
N SER A 306 -10.98 -11.06 -30.09
CA SER A 306 -10.43 -12.20 -30.82
C SER A 306 -9.23 -12.82 -30.12
N SER A 307 -8.46 -12.03 -29.36
CA SER A 307 -7.38 -12.52 -28.49
C SER A 307 -7.11 -11.56 -27.34
N ILE A 308 -6.79 -12.13 -26.18
CA ILE A 308 -6.32 -11.41 -25.00
C ILE A 308 -4.85 -11.77 -24.78
N THR A 309 -4.02 -10.78 -24.48
CA THR A 309 -2.61 -10.96 -24.18
C THR A 309 -2.24 -10.13 -22.97
N LEU A 310 -1.70 -10.79 -21.94
CA LEU A 310 -1.18 -10.15 -20.75
C LEU A 310 0.32 -9.91 -20.91
N ILE A 311 0.73 -8.66 -20.76
CA ILE A 311 2.13 -8.23 -20.85
C ILE A 311 2.62 -7.96 -19.43
N ARG A 312 3.61 -8.74 -19.01
CA ARG A 312 4.26 -8.59 -17.70
C ARG A 312 5.02 -7.26 -17.64
N ARG A 313 4.79 -6.49 -16.59
CA ARG A 313 5.57 -5.29 -16.28
C ARG A 313 6.86 -5.64 -15.56
N ALA A 314 7.88 -4.80 -15.77
CA ALA A 314 9.10 -4.90 -14.98
C ALA A 314 8.79 -4.66 -13.48
N PRO A 315 9.48 -5.33 -12.54
CA PRO A 315 9.29 -5.05 -11.11
C PRO A 315 9.46 -3.57 -10.78
N GLY A 316 8.43 -2.97 -10.18
CA GLY A 316 8.40 -1.54 -9.83
C GLY A 316 7.84 -0.61 -10.91
N ASP A 317 7.65 -1.10 -12.15
CA ASP A 317 6.98 -0.33 -13.20
C ASP A 317 5.47 -0.26 -12.95
N THR A 318 5.02 0.94 -12.62
CA THR A 318 3.64 1.27 -12.21
C THR A 318 3.16 2.55 -12.90
N GLU A 319 3.95 3.06 -13.84
CA GLU A 319 3.59 4.25 -14.61
C GLU A 319 2.61 3.87 -15.72
N MET A 320 1.52 4.61 -15.82
CA MET A 320 0.56 4.43 -16.91
C MET A 320 1.15 5.09 -18.16
N ARG A 321 1.40 4.29 -19.20
CA ARG A 321 1.96 4.78 -20.45
C ARG A 321 0.93 4.57 -21.55
N PRO A 322 0.41 5.63 -22.17
CA PRO A 322 -0.53 5.45 -23.27
C PRO A 322 0.17 4.67 -24.38
N MET A 323 -0.40 3.53 -24.74
CA MET A 323 0.03 2.74 -25.88
C MET A 323 -0.97 3.01 -27.01
N GLU A 324 -0.46 3.51 -28.14
CA GLU A 324 -1.32 3.77 -29.30
C GLU A 324 -1.93 2.48 -29.81
N ILE A 325 -3.17 2.58 -30.31
CA ILE A 325 -3.83 1.46 -30.98
C ILE A 325 -3.02 1.11 -32.22
N ALA A 326 -2.56 -0.14 -32.26
CA ALA A 326 -1.74 -0.66 -33.34
C ALA A 326 -2.60 -1.46 -34.32
N SER A 327 -2.28 -1.32 -35.59
CA SER A 327 -2.80 -2.17 -36.66
C SER A 327 -1.69 -2.39 -37.70
N PHE A 328 -1.70 -3.54 -38.38
CA PHE A 328 -0.65 -3.85 -39.36
C PHE A 328 -0.57 -2.82 -40.49
N ARG A 329 -1.72 -2.28 -40.91
CA ARG A 329 -1.77 -1.24 -41.95
C ARG A 329 -1.07 0.04 -41.53
N ARG A 330 -1.06 0.39 -40.24
CA ARG A 330 -0.35 1.57 -39.72
C ARG A 330 1.16 1.32 -39.56
N LEU A 331 1.59 0.06 -39.51
CA LEU A 331 3.01 -0.30 -39.32
C LEU A 331 3.80 -0.30 -40.63
N ILE A 332 3.17 -0.66 -41.75
CA ILE A 332 3.81 -0.70 -43.07
C ILE A 332 3.38 0.56 -43.83
N LYS A 333 4.24 1.58 -43.87
CA LYS A 333 4.09 2.75 -44.75
C LYS A 333 4.64 2.46 -46.13
#